data_AF-A0A803SYY4-F1
#
_entry.id   AF-A0A803SYY4-F1
#
_cell.length_a   1.000
_cell.length_b   1.000
_cell.length_c   1.000
_cell.angle_alpha   90.00
_cell.angle_beta   90.00
_cell.angle_gamma   90.00
#
_symmetry.space_group_name_H-M   'P 1'
#
loop_
_entity.id
_entity.type
_entity.pdbx_description
1 polymer ?
#
loop_
_entity_poly.entity_id
_entity_poly.type
_entity_poly.pdbx_seq_one_letter_code
_entity_poly.pdbx_strand_id
1 'polypeptide(L)'
;MDVSFCPTKARFWRLFWLWSLCGDYLASVWGCPANCLCNKTEIHCKKPDDGNLFPLLEGQDAGTTNGNASINITDISRNITSIHIEYWRNLQTLHAVDMELYTGLQRLTIKNSGLRSIQPRAFDKNPHLRYINLSGNRLTTLSWLLFKTLRLIELRLERNIFNCSCDIRWIQLWQQKGEANLQYQELRCTSMETSHISIQEMNISQCDLPEISVSHVNLTVCEGENAVITCNGSGSPLPDVDWMVVNLRSINTHQTNANWTNVHSINLTLVNVTSEDNGFLLTCIAENVVGMSNASVLLTVYYPPRIISLLEPIRHMEHCIEFSVHGNPPPQIHWLYNGQVLRETEFIRMELFQEGEVSDGCLLFNHPTHYNNGNYTIVASNYLGTVNQTVRGHFLEKPFPSPVAVISGEEDSASPLHHINHGITTPSSLDAGPDTVVIGMTRIPVIENPQYFRQGHNCHKPDTCFREIMLNPITLPGHSNPLNHHGIYVEDVSVYFSKGRHGF
;
A
#
# COMPACT_ATOMS: atom_id res chain seq x y z
N MET A 1 -51.67 -47.31 -41.45
CA MET A 1 -52.83 -48.11 -41.03
C MET A 1 -52.49 -48.73 -39.69
N ASP A 2 -53.39 -48.49 -38.75
CA ASP A 2 -53.29 -48.77 -37.33
C ASP A 2 -53.20 -50.28 -37.02
N VAL A 3 -52.63 -50.64 -35.88
CA VAL A 3 -53.38 -50.97 -34.65
C VAL A 3 -52.43 -51.69 -33.68
N SER A 4 -52.29 -51.05 -32.53
CA SER A 4 -51.83 -51.54 -31.23
C SER A 4 -52.53 -52.81 -30.74
N PHE A 5 -51.80 -53.74 -30.16
CA PHE A 5 -52.26 -54.47 -28.97
C PHE A 5 -51.05 -54.84 -28.08
N CYS A 6 -50.96 -54.15 -26.95
CA CYS A 6 -50.36 -54.68 -25.73
C CYS A 6 -51.54 -54.94 -24.79
N PRO A 7 -51.54 -56.01 -23.98
CA PRO A 7 -51.26 -55.74 -22.58
C PRO A 7 -50.49 -56.84 -21.82
N THR A 8 -49.61 -56.33 -20.95
CA THR A 8 -49.38 -56.70 -19.54
C THR A 8 -48.88 -58.11 -19.18
N LYS A 9 -47.61 -58.18 -18.76
CA LYS A 9 -47.17 -58.58 -17.41
C LYS A 9 -45.64 -58.52 -17.32
N ALA A 10 -45.10 -57.52 -16.61
CA ALA A 10 -43.82 -57.55 -15.88
C ALA A 10 -43.41 -56.12 -15.45
N ARG A 11 -44.13 -55.53 -14.49
CA ARG A 11 -43.58 -54.44 -13.66
C ARG A 11 -43.04 -55.11 -12.41
N PHE A 12 -41.74 -55.36 -12.29
CA PHE A 12 -41.06 -55.48 -10.98
C PHE A 12 -39.51 -55.50 -11.01
N TRP A 13 -38.83 -55.20 -12.13
CA TRP A 13 -37.36 -55.23 -12.19
C TRP A 13 -36.72 -54.06 -12.98
N ARG A 14 -37.23 -52.83 -12.81
CA ARG A 14 -36.61 -51.63 -13.43
C ARG A 14 -36.47 -50.41 -12.51
N LEU A 15 -36.75 -50.55 -11.22
CA LEU A 15 -36.57 -49.46 -10.23
C LEU A 15 -35.32 -49.62 -9.35
N PHE A 16 -34.64 -50.77 -9.38
CA PHE A 16 -33.40 -50.99 -8.61
C PHE A 16 -32.10 -50.77 -9.40
N TRP A 17 -32.19 -50.47 -10.71
CA TRP A 17 -31.04 -50.20 -11.58
C TRP A 17 -30.94 -48.74 -12.07
N LEU A 18 -31.83 -47.87 -11.60
CA LEU A 18 -31.77 -46.42 -11.88
C LEU A 18 -31.44 -45.57 -10.64
N TRP A 19 -31.26 -46.21 -9.48
CA TRP A 19 -30.69 -45.56 -8.28
C TRP A 19 -29.21 -45.88 -8.04
N SER A 20 -28.65 -46.86 -8.76
CA SER A 20 -27.21 -47.16 -8.71
C SER A 20 -26.39 -46.48 -9.82
N LEU A 21 -27.02 -45.75 -10.75
CA LEU A 21 -26.34 -45.07 -11.86
C LEU A 21 -26.54 -43.54 -11.85
N CYS A 22 -27.34 -43.01 -10.92
CA CYS A 22 -27.52 -41.56 -10.71
C CYS A 22 -26.75 -41.04 -9.47
N GLY A 23 -26.13 -41.94 -8.69
CA GLY A 23 -25.22 -41.57 -7.59
C GLY A 23 -23.77 -41.34 -8.02
N ASP A 24 -23.38 -41.89 -9.17
CA ASP A 24 -21.99 -41.87 -9.66
C ASP A 24 -21.73 -40.85 -10.79
N TYR A 25 -22.76 -40.12 -11.24
CA TYR A 25 -22.64 -39.21 -12.38
C TYR A 25 -22.26 -37.75 -12.02
N LEU A 26 -22.23 -37.41 -10.72
CA LEU A 26 -21.75 -36.11 -10.24
C LEU A 26 -20.35 -36.17 -9.61
N ALA A 27 -19.80 -37.37 -9.40
CA ALA A 27 -18.47 -37.60 -8.83
C ALA A 27 -17.36 -37.69 -9.89
N SER A 28 -17.69 -37.72 -11.19
CA SER A 28 -16.72 -38.03 -12.26
C SER A 28 -16.14 -36.81 -12.99
N VAL A 29 -16.52 -35.57 -12.63
CA VAL A 29 -16.08 -34.37 -13.37
C VAL A 29 -14.92 -33.64 -12.67
N TRP A 30 -14.69 -33.93 -11.39
CA TRP A 30 -13.66 -33.31 -10.54
C TRP A 30 -13.00 -34.48 -9.84
N GLY A 31 -11.69 -34.70 -9.95
CA GLY A 31 -10.98 -35.87 -9.37
C GLY A 31 -11.06 -35.92 -7.84
N CYS A 32 -12.26 -36.16 -7.33
CA CYS A 32 -12.58 -36.22 -5.93
C CYS A 32 -12.01 -37.53 -5.36
N PRO A 33 -11.30 -37.46 -4.22
CA PRO A 33 -10.77 -38.65 -3.57
C PRO A 33 -11.86 -39.69 -3.32
N ALA A 34 -11.50 -40.96 -3.44
CA ALA A 34 -12.38 -42.05 -3.06
C ALA A 34 -12.89 -41.85 -1.61
N ASN A 35 -14.13 -42.25 -1.35
CA ASN A 35 -14.82 -42.10 -0.06
C ASN A 35 -15.07 -40.65 0.42
N CYS A 36 -14.81 -39.65 -0.42
CA CYS A 36 -15.13 -38.25 -0.16
C CYS A 36 -16.29 -37.75 -1.04
N LEU A 37 -16.95 -36.69 -0.57
CA LEU A 37 -17.91 -35.89 -1.34
C LEU A 37 -17.30 -34.52 -1.56
N CYS A 38 -17.06 -34.15 -2.81
CA CYS A 38 -16.48 -32.87 -3.17
C CYS A 38 -17.51 -31.95 -3.82
N ASN A 39 -17.44 -30.67 -3.47
CA ASN A 39 -18.08 -29.57 -4.17
C ASN A 39 -17.00 -28.54 -4.56
N LYS A 40 -17.38 -27.48 -5.27
CA LYS A 40 -16.45 -26.45 -5.77
C LYS A 40 -15.59 -25.79 -4.70
N THR A 41 -16.05 -25.78 -3.45
CA THR A 41 -15.41 -25.09 -2.33
C THR A 41 -15.16 -26.01 -1.13
N GLU A 42 -15.65 -27.25 -1.14
CA GLU A 42 -15.66 -28.11 0.05
C GLU A 42 -15.31 -29.56 -0.27
N ILE A 43 -14.56 -30.20 0.65
CA ILE A 43 -14.25 -31.62 0.60
C ILE A 43 -14.75 -32.27 1.91
N HIS A 44 -15.63 -33.26 1.82
CA HIS A 44 -16.22 -33.97 2.96
C HIS A 44 -15.95 -35.48 2.90
N CYS A 45 -15.08 -35.97 3.78
CA CYS A 45 -14.70 -37.36 3.92
C CYS A 45 -15.18 -37.89 5.29
N LYS A 46 -16.47 -38.20 5.40
CA LYS A 46 -17.12 -38.62 6.67
C LYS A 46 -17.33 -40.12 6.79
N LYS A 47 -17.16 -40.87 5.69
CA LYS A 47 -17.26 -42.33 5.73
C LYS A 47 -16.00 -42.88 6.42
N PRO A 48 -16.13 -43.91 7.29
CA PRO A 48 -14.97 -44.59 7.84
C PRO A 48 -14.06 -45.09 6.73
N ASP A 49 -12.77 -44.82 6.88
CA ASP A 49 -11.75 -45.16 5.89
C ASP A 49 -10.52 -45.73 6.61
N ASP A 50 -9.95 -46.78 6.02
CA ASP A 50 -8.72 -47.43 6.49
C ASP A 50 -7.47 -46.87 5.81
N GLY A 51 -7.63 -45.86 4.95
CA GLY A 51 -6.57 -45.11 4.30
C GLY A 51 -5.71 -44.31 5.28
N ASN A 52 -4.44 -44.18 4.93
CA ASN A 52 -3.43 -43.43 5.68
C ASN A 52 -2.98 -42.15 4.95
N LEU A 53 -3.43 -41.93 3.72
CA LEU A 53 -3.07 -40.78 2.90
C LEU A 53 -4.07 -39.64 3.09
N PHE A 54 -3.62 -38.41 2.97
CA PHE A 54 -4.51 -37.26 2.95
C PHE A 54 -5.34 -37.24 1.65
N PRO A 55 -6.64 -36.90 1.68
CA PRO A 55 -7.49 -36.83 0.49
C PRO A 55 -7.07 -35.66 -0.41
N LEU A 56 -6.21 -35.94 -1.41
CA LEU A 56 -5.75 -34.97 -2.40
C LEU A 56 -6.65 -34.98 -3.63
N LEU A 57 -7.04 -33.79 -4.12
CA LEU A 57 -7.73 -33.68 -5.41
C LEU A 57 -6.82 -34.18 -6.54
N GLU A 58 -7.30 -35.14 -7.33
CA GLU A 58 -6.60 -35.65 -8.51
C GLU A 58 -6.94 -34.79 -9.75
N GLY A 59 -5.92 -34.40 -10.50
CA GLY A 59 -6.06 -33.75 -11.81
C GLY A 59 -5.95 -34.76 -12.93
N GLN A 60 -6.89 -34.74 -13.89
CA GLN A 60 -6.67 -35.40 -15.18
C GLN A 60 -5.69 -34.56 -16.00
N ASP A 61 -4.40 -34.91 -15.98
CA ASP A 61 -3.50 -34.61 -17.09
C ASP A 61 -3.81 -35.58 -18.24
N ALA A 62 -5.05 -35.53 -18.75
CA ALA A 62 -5.42 -36.27 -19.95
C ALA A 62 -5.06 -35.42 -21.16
N GLY A 63 -3.95 -35.77 -21.81
CA GLY A 63 -3.71 -35.42 -23.20
C GLY A 63 -4.87 -35.93 -24.06
N THR A 64 -5.91 -35.13 -24.20
CA THR A 64 -7.01 -35.34 -25.13
C THR A 64 -7.27 -34.04 -25.87
N THR A 65 -6.82 -34.05 -27.12
CA THR A 65 -7.30 -33.21 -28.21
C THR A 65 -8.82 -33.12 -28.17
N ASN A 66 -9.35 -31.99 -27.69
CA ASN A 66 -10.61 -31.36 -28.11
C ASN A 66 -10.94 -30.19 -27.16
N GLY A 67 -10.48 -28.98 -27.52
CA GLY A 67 -11.16 -27.68 -27.36
C GLY A 67 -11.70 -27.19 -26.00
N ASN A 68 -11.75 -27.99 -24.94
CA ASN A 68 -12.28 -27.58 -23.64
C ASN A 68 -11.11 -27.23 -22.72
N ALA A 69 -11.17 -26.02 -22.15
CA ALA A 69 -10.13 -25.47 -21.28
C ALA A 69 -9.65 -26.52 -20.26
N SER A 70 -8.35 -26.85 -20.30
CA SER A 70 -7.69 -27.71 -19.33
C SER A 70 -7.92 -27.15 -17.94
N ILE A 71 -8.77 -27.79 -17.14
CA ILE A 71 -9.06 -27.35 -15.78
C ILE A 71 -7.82 -27.64 -14.95
N ASN A 72 -7.08 -26.60 -14.60
CA ASN A 72 -5.85 -26.72 -13.84
C ASN A 72 -6.18 -27.10 -12.39
N ILE A 73 -5.66 -28.23 -11.92
CA ILE A 73 -5.88 -28.75 -10.56
C ILE A 73 -5.51 -27.72 -9.49
N THR A 74 -4.52 -26.89 -9.75
CA THR A 74 -4.10 -25.82 -8.82
C THR A 74 -5.17 -24.74 -8.66
N ASP A 75 -5.91 -24.41 -9.72
CA ASP A 75 -6.99 -23.43 -9.66
C ASP A 75 -8.22 -23.99 -8.94
N ILE A 76 -8.47 -25.29 -9.06
CA ILE A 76 -9.53 -25.98 -8.29
C ILE A 76 -9.17 -26.00 -6.80
N SER A 77 -7.96 -26.45 -6.46
CA SER A 77 -7.52 -26.57 -5.07
C SER A 77 -7.48 -25.23 -4.34
N ARG A 78 -7.17 -24.13 -5.06
CA ARG A 78 -7.26 -22.76 -4.53
C ARG A 78 -8.66 -22.35 -4.12
N ASN A 79 -9.70 -22.85 -4.78
CA ASN A 79 -11.09 -22.49 -4.50
C ASN A 79 -11.68 -23.24 -3.30
N ILE A 80 -11.01 -24.30 -2.82
CA ILE A 80 -11.44 -25.04 -1.64
C ILE A 80 -11.24 -24.19 -0.39
N THR A 81 -12.34 -23.90 0.30
CA THR A 81 -12.36 -23.12 1.55
C THR A 81 -12.58 -24.00 2.78
N SER A 82 -13.09 -25.23 2.62
CA SER A 82 -13.38 -26.13 3.74
C SER A 82 -13.00 -27.58 3.44
N ILE A 83 -12.25 -28.21 4.36
CA ILE A 83 -11.97 -29.64 4.33
C ILE A 83 -12.44 -30.27 5.64
N HIS A 84 -13.23 -31.34 5.53
CA HIS A 84 -13.76 -32.10 6.66
C HIS A 84 -13.46 -33.58 6.52
N ILE A 85 -12.65 -34.12 7.43
CA ILE A 85 -12.25 -35.53 7.52
C ILE A 85 -12.70 -36.08 8.87
N GLU A 86 -13.37 -37.23 8.87
CA GLU A 86 -13.86 -37.86 10.10
C GLU A 86 -13.82 -39.40 10.01
N TYR A 87 -13.43 -40.06 11.10
CA TYR A 87 -13.34 -41.52 11.23
C TYR A 87 -12.23 -42.20 10.42
N TRP A 88 -11.16 -41.48 10.07
CA TRP A 88 -9.99 -42.02 9.34
C TRP A 88 -8.95 -42.53 10.32
N ARG A 89 -9.01 -43.81 10.68
CA ARG A 89 -8.23 -44.35 11.82
C ARG A 89 -6.73 -44.49 11.54
N ASN A 90 -6.34 -44.60 10.27
CA ASN A 90 -4.96 -44.82 9.86
C ASN A 90 -4.24 -43.55 9.38
N LEU A 91 -4.95 -42.42 9.28
CA LEU A 91 -4.35 -41.10 9.03
C LEU A 91 -3.61 -40.61 10.29
N GLN A 92 -2.31 -40.91 10.38
CA GLN A 92 -1.51 -40.66 11.58
C GLN A 92 -0.73 -39.34 11.54
N THR A 93 -0.35 -38.89 10.35
CA THR A 93 0.47 -37.69 10.19
C THR A 93 -0.14 -36.80 9.12
N LEU A 94 -0.16 -35.50 9.40
CA LEU A 94 -0.49 -34.47 8.41
C LEU A 94 0.82 -33.82 7.94
N HIS A 95 1.12 -33.96 6.64
CA HIS A 95 2.33 -33.40 6.05
C HIS A 95 2.09 -31.98 5.53
N ALA A 96 3.18 -31.21 5.38
CA ALA A 96 3.08 -29.88 4.78
C ALA A 96 2.62 -29.95 3.32
N VAL A 97 3.16 -30.89 2.56
CA VAL A 97 2.82 -31.13 1.15
C VAL A 97 1.32 -31.37 0.95
N ASP A 98 0.65 -32.00 1.94
CA ASP A 98 -0.79 -32.25 1.89
C ASP A 98 -1.62 -30.94 1.87
N MET A 99 -1.09 -29.87 2.48
CA MET A 99 -1.78 -28.60 2.70
C MET A 99 -1.40 -27.52 1.68
N GLU A 100 -0.23 -27.63 1.05
CA GLU A 100 0.35 -26.57 0.20
C GLU A 100 -0.55 -26.16 -0.99
N LEU A 101 -1.32 -27.12 -1.52
CA LEU A 101 -2.20 -26.88 -2.66
C LEU A 101 -3.45 -26.06 -2.32
N TYR A 102 -3.87 -26.04 -1.05
CA TYR A 102 -5.15 -25.48 -0.61
C TYR A 102 -4.98 -24.05 -0.06
N THR A 103 -4.45 -23.13 -0.87
CA THR A 103 -4.08 -21.79 -0.40
C THR A 103 -5.27 -20.92 0.03
N GLY A 104 -6.48 -21.22 -0.47
CA GLY A 104 -7.74 -20.55 -0.11
C GLY A 104 -8.45 -21.13 1.13
N LEU A 105 -7.87 -22.15 1.77
CA LEU A 105 -8.50 -22.88 2.86
C LEU A 105 -8.77 -21.98 4.08
N GLN A 106 -10.00 -22.04 4.60
CA GLN A 106 -10.47 -21.27 5.75
C GLN A 106 -10.83 -22.15 6.96
N ARG A 107 -11.27 -23.39 6.69
CA ARG A 107 -11.70 -24.36 7.69
C ARG A 107 -11.07 -25.72 7.44
N LEU A 108 -10.39 -26.26 8.45
CA LEU A 108 -9.86 -27.62 8.46
C LEU A 108 -10.47 -28.39 9.63
N THR A 109 -11.10 -29.52 9.35
CA THR A 109 -11.59 -30.45 10.36
C THR A 109 -11.00 -31.83 10.10
N ILE A 110 -10.25 -32.34 11.07
CA ILE A 110 -9.80 -33.73 11.14
C ILE A 110 -10.24 -34.23 12.51
N LYS A 111 -11.38 -34.93 12.57
CA LYS A 111 -12.04 -35.28 13.82
C LYS A 111 -12.15 -36.80 13.99
N ASN A 112 -12.14 -37.30 15.22
CA ASN A 112 -12.40 -38.72 15.53
C ASN A 112 -11.51 -39.68 14.69
N SER A 113 -10.26 -39.30 14.44
CA SER A 113 -9.36 -39.95 13.49
C SER A 113 -8.05 -40.39 14.16
N GLY A 114 -7.11 -40.92 13.39
CA GLY A 114 -5.85 -41.50 13.88
C GLY A 114 -4.72 -40.51 14.14
N LEU A 115 -4.95 -39.20 14.02
CA LEU A 115 -3.88 -38.21 13.89
C LEU A 115 -3.02 -38.13 15.16
N ARG A 116 -1.71 -38.34 15.01
CA ARG A 116 -0.69 -38.35 16.08
C ARG A 116 0.24 -37.15 16.01
N SER A 117 0.55 -36.67 14.80
CA SER A 117 1.47 -35.57 14.58
C SER A 117 1.09 -34.73 13.38
N ILE A 118 1.52 -33.47 13.40
CA ILE A 118 1.42 -32.54 12.28
C ILE A 118 2.83 -32.03 12.02
N GLN A 119 3.26 -32.08 10.77
CA GLN A 119 4.59 -31.65 10.38
C GLN A 119 4.78 -30.14 10.64
N PRO A 120 5.97 -29.68 11.08
CA PRO A 120 6.25 -28.26 11.20
C PRO A 120 5.95 -27.53 9.89
N ARG A 121 5.47 -26.28 9.98
CA ARG A 121 5.12 -25.43 8.82
C ARG A 121 4.01 -25.97 7.92
N ALA A 122 3.24 -26.97 8.39
CA ALA A 122 2.17 -27.55 7.57
C ALA A 122 1.11 -26.54 7.11
N PHE A 123 0.91 -25.43 7.83
CA PHE A 123 -0.10 -24.42 7.50
C PHE A 123 0.48 -23.13 6.87
N ASP A 124 1.78 -23.08 6.56
CA ASP A 124 2.45 -21.86 6.06
C ASP A 124 1.86 -21.34 4.74
N LYS A 125 1.29 -22.23 3.91
CA LYS A 125 0.65 -21.88 2.64
C LYS A 125 -0.85 -21.64 2.75
N ASN A 126 -1.41 -21.66 3.96
CA ASN A 126 -2.85 -21.51 4.20
C ASN A 126 -3.14 -20.26 5.06
N PRO A 127 -2.80 -19.04 4.59
CA PRO A 127 -2.88 -17.81 5.40
C PRO A 127 -4.30 -17.42 5.80
N HIS A 128 -5.32 -17.98 5.15
CA HIS A 128 -6.73 -17.71 5.40
C HIS A 128 -7.37 -18.69 6.39
N LEU A 129 -6.62 -19.69 6.88
CA LEU A 129 -7.12 -20.70 7.79
C LEU A 129 -7.42 -20.08 9.17
N ARG A 130 -8.69 -20.13 9.59
CA ARG A 130 -9.18 -19.52 10.84
C ARG A 130 -9.88 -20.49 11.77
N TYR A 131 -10.38 -21.60 11.24
CA TYR A 131 -11.12 -22.60 12.01
C TYR A 131 -10.43 -23.96 11.88
N ILE A 132 -9.91 -24.48 12.98
CA ILE A 132 -9.23 -25.77 13.02
C ILE A 132 -9.91 -26.66 14.05
N ASN A 133 -10.31 -27.87 13.66
CA ASN A 133 -10.86 -28.86 14.56
C ASN A 133 -10.06 -30.16 14.47
N LEU A 134 -9.32 -30.46 15.55
CA LEU A 134 -8.48 -31.65 15.71
C LEU A 134 -8.99 -32.54 16.85
N SER A 135 -10.28 -32.44 17.21
CA SER A 135 -10.85 -33.15 18.36
C SER A 135 -10.98 -34.66 18.15
N GLY A 136 -10.78 -35.44 19.21
CA GLY A 136 -10.93 -36.90 19.20
C GLY A 136 -9.86 -37.63 18.39
N ASN A 137 -8.65 -37.07 18.29
CA ASN A 137 -7.50 -37.73 17.67
C ASN A 137 -6.58 -38.36 18.73
N ARG A 138 -5.35 -38.68 18.33
CA ARG A 138 -4.31 -39.31 19.16
C ARG A 138 -3.12 -38.37 19.37
N LEU A 139 -3.36 -37.06 19.39
CA LEU A 139 -2.34 -36.05 19.63
C LEU A 139 -1.92 -36.12 21.10
N THR A 140 -0.63 -36.37 21.35
CA THR A 140 -0.05 -36.35 22.71
C THR A 140 0.66 -35.02 23.01
N THR A 141 1.01 -34.26 21.99
CA THR A 141 1.58 -32.92 22.07
C THR A 141 1.18 -32.13 20.82
N LEU A 142 1.32 -30.80 20.86
CA LEU A 142 1.05 -29.91 19.75
C LEU A 142 1.88 -28.64 19.91
N SER A 143 2.57 -28.19 18.86
CA SER A 143 3.38 -26.97 18.90
C SER A 143 2.57 -25.76 18.44
N TRP A 144 2.67 -24.65 19.17
CA TRP A 144 2.07 -23.37 18.77
C TRP A 144 2.66 -22.79 17.48
N LEU A 145 3.90 -23.19 17.11
CA LEU A 145 4.58 -22.76 15.89
C LEU A 145 3.79 -23.10 14.62
N LEU A 146 2.95 -24.14 14.66
CA LEU A 146 2.04 -24.48 13.56
C LEU A 146 1.06 -23.35 13.23
N PHE A 147 0.74 -22.50 14.21
CA PHE A 147 -0.29 -21.48 14.12
C PHE A 147 0.29 -20.05 14.11
N LYS A 148 1.62 -19.90 14.16
CA LYS A 148 2.32 -18.60 14.26
C LYS A 148 1.92 -17.60 13.18
N THR A 149 1.66 -18.07 11.96
CA THR A 149 1.27 -17.24 10.81
C THR A 149 -0.24 -17.03 10.70
N LEU A 150 -1.04 -17.72 11.53
CA LEU A 150 -2.49 -17.76 11.44
C LEU A 150 -3.16 -16.85 12.47
N ARG A 151 -4.35 -16.35 12.12
CA ARG A 151 -5.23 -15.61 13.04
C ARG A 151 -6.45 -16.47 13.36
N LEU A 152 -6.25 -17.47 14.22
CA LEU A 152 -7.28 -18.45 14.54
C LEU A 152 -8.44 -17.82 15.31
N ILE A 153 -9.66 -18.13 14.86
CA ILE A 153 -10.90 -17.80 15.57
C ILE A 153 -11.28 -18.98 16.48
N GLU A 154 -11.04 -20.21 16.02
CA GLU A 154 -11.40 -21.42 16.76
C GLU A 154 -10.37 -22.53 16.55
N LEU A 155 -9.90 -23.11 17.65
CA LEU A 155 -9.07 -24.32 17.66
C LEU A 155 -9.70 -25.36 18.59
N ARG A 156 -10.25 -26.45 18.06
CA ARG A 156 -10.81 -27.54 18.88
C ARG A 156 -9.81 -28.66 19.11
N LEU A 157 -9.51 -28.95 20.37
CA LEU A 157 -8.54 -29.96 20.81
C LEU A 157 -9.14 -31.02 21.75
N GLU A 158 -10.43 -30.92 22.07
CA GLU A 158 -11.12 -31.85 22.97
C GLU A 158 -10.93 -33.32 22.61
N ARG A 159 -10.98 -34.20 23.62
CA ARG A 159 -10.86 -35.66 23.45
C ARG A 159 -9.53 -36.11 22.81
N ASN A 160 -8.50 -35.26 22.84
CA ASN A 160 -7.10 -35.70 22.77
C ASN A 160 -6.56 -35.89 24.20
N ILE A 161 -5.64 -36.84 24.38
CA ILE A 161 -5.00 -37.10 25.66
C ILE A 161 -3.57 -36.61 25.56
N PHE A 162 -3.33 -35.39 26.03
CA PHE A 162 -2.00 -34.78 25.98
C PHE A 162 -1.10 -35.31 27.11
N ASN A 163 0.21 -35.26 26.90
CA ASN A 163 1.20 -35.47 27.97
C ASN A 163 1.45 -34.14 28.66
N CYS A 164 1.26 -34.07 29.98
CA CYS A 164 1.54 -32.86 30.76
C CYS A 164 3.04 -32.54 30.64
N SER A 165 3.35 -31.48 29.91
CA SER A 165 4.73 -31.11 29.55
C SER A 165 4.80 -29.63 29.18
N CYS A 166 6.01 -29.09 29.14
CA CYS A 166 6.19 -27.69 28.79
C CYS A 166 5.74 -27.36 27.35
N ASP A 167 5.78 -28.36 26.46
CA ASP A 167 5.38 -28.25 25.05
C ASP A 167 3.91 -27.86 24.84
N ILE A 168 3.05 -28.11 25.83
CA ILE A 168 1.62 -27.77 25.81
C ILE A 168 1.26 -26.62 26.75
N ARG A 169 2.25 -25.98 27.40
CA ARG A 169 2.03 -24.84 28.31
C ARG A 169 1.32 -23.68 27.61
N TRP A 170 1.60 -23.46 26.34
CA TRP A 170 0.94 -22.46 25.52
C TRP A 170 -0.59 -22.68 25.44
N ILE A 171 -1.07 -23.94 25.45
CA ILE A 171 -2.50 -24.26 25.43
C ILE A 171 -3.15 -23.76 26.72
N GLN A 172 -2.51 -24.00 27.87
CA GLN A 172 -2.97 -23.48 29.17
C GLN A 172 -3.03 -21.95 29.17
N LEU A 173 -2.01 -21.28 28.64
CA LEU A 173 -1.98 -19.82 28.53
C LEU A 173 -3.09 -19.28 27.61
N TRP A 174 -3.35 -19.94 26.49
CA TRP A 174 -4.42 -19.55 25.58
C TRP A 174 -5.80 -19.77 26.21
N GLN A 175 -6.00 -20.86 26.96
CA GLN A 175 -7.23 -21.06 27.74
C GLN A 175 -7.46 -19.95 28.77
N GLN A 176 -6.41 -19.49 29.45
CA GLN A 176 -6.49 -18.41 30.43
C GLN A 176 -6.78 -17.05 29.78
N LYS A 177 -6.20 -16.78 28.60
CA LYS A 177 -6.39 -15.53 27.85
C LYS A 177 -7.69 -15.48 27.04
N GLY A 178 -8.36 -16.63 26.82
CA GLY A 178 -9.56 -16.71 25.99
C GLY A 178 -9.28 -16.76 24.49
N GLU A 179 -8.10 -17.25 24.09
CA GLU A 179 -7.65 -17.31 22.69
C GLU A 179 -8.26 -18.51 21.95
N ALA A 180 -8.65 -18.30 20.69
CA ALA A 180 -9.17 -19.33 19.77
C ALA A 180 -10.28 -20.24 20.35
N ASN A 181 -11.13 -19.71 21.25
CA ASN A 181 -12.20 -20.43 21.94
C ASN A 181 -11.73 -21.65 22.77
N LEU A 182 -10.48 -21.67 23.23
CA LEU A 182 -9.97 -22.76 24.07
C LEU A 182 -10.53 -22.72 25.51
N GLN A 183 -10.96 -21.55 25.99
CA GLN A 183 -11.54 -21.35 27.33
C GLN A 183 -12.84 -22.13 27.57
N TYR A 184 -13.55 -22.49 26.49
CA TYR A 184 -14.81 -23.24 26.56
C TYR A 184 -14.62 -24.76 26.47
N GLN A 185 -13.38 -25.24 26.38
CA GLN A 185 -13.06 -26.65 26.17
C GLN A 185 -12.54 -27.30 27.45
N GLU A 186 -13.01 -28.51 27.74
CA GLU A 186 -12.50 -29.34 28.83
C GLU A 186 -11.27 -30.13 28.38
N LEU A 187 -10.11 -29.49 28.39
CA LEU A 187 -8.85 -30.11 27.99
C LEU A 187 -8.15 -30.77 29.18
N ARG A 188 -7.62 -31.97 28.96
CA ARG A 188 -6.93 -32.77 29.99
C ARG A 188 -5.57 -33.24 29.51
N CYS A 189 -4.64 -33.42 30.44
CA CYS A 189 -3.35 -34.04 30.18
C CYS A 189 -3.05 -35.16 31.20
N THR A 190 -2.06 -35.99 30.90
CA THR A 190 -1.62 -37.11 31.74
C THR A 190 -0.15 -36.95 32.14
N SER A 191 0.16 -37.30 33.39
CA SER A 191 1.52 -37.36 33.95
C SER A 191 1.87 -38.80 34.34
N MET A 192 3.15 -39.10 34.55
CA MET A 192 3.67 -40.45 34.82
C MET A 192 3.15 -41.06 36.14
N GLU A 193 2.66 -40.25 37.09
CA GLU A 193 2.39 -40.69 38.47
C GLU A 193 0.91 -40.91 38.85
N THR A 194 -0.09 -40.39 38.11
CA THR A 194 -1.51 -40.84 38.02
C THR A 194 -2.46 -39.75 37.49
N SER A 195 -3.63 -40.22 37.00
CA SER A 195 -4.90 -39.53 36.68
C SER A 195 -4.86 -38.33 35.72
N HIS A 196 -5.77 -38.34 34.75
CA HIS A 196 -6.02 -37.20 33.87
C HIS A 196 -6.31 -35.95 34.70
N ILE A 197 -5.47 -34.92 34.61
CA ILE A 197 -5.68 -33.61 35.23
C ILE A 197 -6.20 -32.60 34.21
N SER A 198 -6.87 -31.55 34.68
CA SER A 198 -7.22 -30.41 33.81
C SER A 198 -5.94 -29.70 33.36
N ILE A 199 -5.87 -29.26 32.10
CA ILE A 199 -4.72 -28.45 31.62
C ILE A 199 -4.57 -27.16 32.44
N GLN A 200 -5.66 -26.61 32.99
CA GLN A 200 -5.61 -25.42 33.84
C GLN A 200 -4.85 -25.65 35.15
N GLU A 201 -4.82 -26.88 35.66
CA GLU A 201 -4.16 -27.27 36.91
C GLU A 201 -2.70 -27.70 36.68
N MET A 202 -2.23 -27.70 35.43
CA MET A 202 -0.87 -28.08 35.09
C MET A 202 0.13 -27.10 35.74
N ASN A 203 1.08 -27.66 36.50
CA ASN A 203 2.13 -26.91 37.19
C ASN A 203 3.49 -27.50 36.82
N ILE A 204 4.23 -26.80 35.96
CA ILE A 204 5.55 -27.21 35.46
C ILE A 204 6.53 -26.10 35.83
N SER A 205 7.54 -26.43 36.64
CA SER A 205 8.59 -25.49 37.00
C SER A 205 9.49 -25.18 35.80
N GLN A 206 10.03 -23.96 35.73
CA GLN A 206 10.98 -23.53 34.69
C GLN A 206 10.38 -23.63 33.26
N CYS A 207 9.12 -23.22 33.11
CA CYS A 207 8.35 -23.34 31.87
C CYS A 207 7.45 -22.12 31.67
N ASP A 208 8.08 -21.03 31.24
CA ASP A 208 7.47 -19.71 31.14
C ASP A 208 7.72 -19.08 29.76
N LEU A 209 6.99 -18.00 29.47
CA LEU A 209 7.20 -17.20 28.26
C LEU A 209 8.60 -16.58 28.26
N PRO A 210 9.21 -16.36 27.09
CA PRO A 210 10.52 -15.74 27.01
C PRO A 210 10.45 -14.26 27.39
N GLU A 211 11.47 -13.80 28.10
CA GLU A 211 11.73 -12.38 28.34
C GLU A 211 12.68 -11.86 27.27
N ILE A 212 12.49 -10.61 26.84
CA ILE A 212 13.27 -9.99 25.78
C ILE A 212 13.71 -8.59 26.18
N SER A 213 14.95 -8.24 25.86
CA SER A 213 15.50 -6.90 26.06
C SER A 213 16.40 -6.49 24.90
N VAL A 214 16.43 -5.20 24.61
CA VAL A 214 17.26 -4.60 23.54
C VAL A 214 18.18 -3.54 24.14
N SER A 215 19.36 -3.38 23.56
CA SER A 215 20.36 -2.43 24.08
C SER A 215 19.98 -0.96 23.90
N HIS A 216 19.07 -0.66 22.97
CA HIS A 216 18.62 0.69 22.66
C HIS A 216 17.09 0.72 22.50
N VAL A 217 16.45 1.82 22.94
CA VAL A 217 15.01 2.06 22.72
C VAL A 217 14.74 2.64 21.33
N ASN A 218 15.65 3.49 20.86
CA ASN A 218 15.71 4.05 19.52
C ASN A 218 17.16 4.04 19.02
N LEU A 219 17.35 4.02 17.71
CA LEU A 219 18.68 3.99 17.11
C LEU A 219 18.78 5.12 16.08
N THR A 220 19.67 6.08 16.30
CA THR A 220 19.93 7.20 15.39
C THR A 220 21.30 7.04 14.75
N VAL A 221 21.38 7.11 13.42
CA VAL A 221 22.62 6.87 12.66
C VAL A 221 22.71 7.87 11.51
N CYS A 222 23.90 8.36 11.16
CA CYS A 222 24.08 9.15 9.94
C CYS A 222 24.21 8.22 8.72
N GLU A 223 23.69 8.65 7.57
CA GLU A 223 23.83 7.92 6.31
C GLU A 223 25.32 7.63 6.02
N GLY A 224 25.60 6.37 5.65
CA GLY A 224 26.94 5.87 5.38
C GLY A 224 27.70 5.35 6.60
N GLU A 225 27.21 5.58 7.81
CA GLU A 225 27.84 5.04 9.03
C GLU A 225 27.37 3.61 9.34
N ASN A 226 28.07 2.98 10.30
CA ASN A 226 27.74 1.66 10.81
C ASN A 226 27.10 1.79 12.20
N ALA A 227 26.22 0.87 12.54
CA ALA A 227 25.60 0.81 13.86
C ALA A 227 25.47 -0.63 14.37
N VAL A 228 25.51 -0.81 15.68
CA VAL A 228 25.34 -2.12 16.32
C VAL A 228 24.25 -2.03 17.36
N ILE A 229 23.34 -2.99 17.34
CA ILE A 229 22.30 -3.15 18.34
C ILE A 229 22.23 -4.60 18.81
N THR A 230 22.05 -4.79 20.12
CA THR A 230 22.01 -6.12 20.74
C THR A 230 20.60 -6.43 21.20
N CYS A 231 20.16 -7.66 20.96
CA CYS A 231 18.95 -8.23 21.53
C CYS A 231 19.30 -9.43 22.41
N ASN A 232 18.71 -9.48 23.59
CA ASN A 232 18.92 -10.53 24.58
C ASN A 232 17.58 -11.19 24.90
N GLY A 233 17.49 -12.49 24.67
CA GLY A 233 16.40 -13.34 25.11
C GLY A 233 16.80 -14.15 26.35
N SER A 234 15.97 -14.13 27.37
CA SER A 234 16.11 -14.94 28.59
C SER A 234 14.83 -15.68 28.90
N GLY A 235 14.92 -16.71 29.73
CA GLY A 235 13.76 -17.50 30.16
C GLY A 235 14.06 -18.98 30.19
N SER A 236 13.07 -19.76 30.63
CA SER A 236 13.16 -21.20 30.66
C SER A 236 11.91 -21.83 30.03
N PRO A 237 12.05 -22.65 28.98
CA PRO A 237 13.30 -23.00 28.28
C PRO A 237 13.97 -21.80 27.61
N LEU A 238 15.30 -21.86 27.47
CA LEU A 238 16.10 -20.80 26.84
C LEU A 238 15.57 -20.51 25.43
N PRO A 239 15.19 -19.26 25.11
CA PRO A 239 14.62 -18.96 23.81
C PRO A 239 15.66 -18.92 22.69
N ASP A 240 15.20 -19.24 21.49
CA ASP A 240 15.87 -18.85 20.25
C ASP A 240 15.60 -17.37 19.98
N VAL A 241 16.61 -16.63 19.56
CA VAL A 241 16.53 -15.17 19.35
C VAL A 241 16.86 -14.89 17.89
N ASP A 242 16.18 -13.93 17.27
CA ASP A 242 16.48 -13.51 15.90
C ASP A 242 16.04 -12.06 15.64
N TRP A 243 16.64 -11.41 14.65
CA TRP A 243 16.25 -10.09 14.17
C TRP A 243 15.43 -10.20 12.88
N MET A 244 14.17 -9.81 12.95
CA MET A 244 13.25 -9.75 11.82
C MET A 244 13.48 -8.46 11.01
N VAL A 245 14.53 -8.45 10.20
CA VAL A 245 14.94 -7.33 9.33
C VAL A 245 14.59 -7.56 7.85
N VAL A 246 13.46 -8.22 7.60
CA VAL A 246 12.97 -8.47 6.25
C VAL A 246 12.69 -7.13 5.55
N ASN A 247 13.20 -6.96 4.34
CA ASN A 247 13.12 -5.74 3.52
C ASN A 247 14.02 -4.56 3.97
N LEU A 248 14.90 -4.74 4.94
CA LEU A 248 15.93 -3.75 5.24
C LEU A 248 16.90 -3.62 4.06
N ARG A 249 17.18 -2.40 3.61
CA ARG A 249 18.03 -2.13 2.44
C ARG A 249 19.51 -2.17 2.79
N SER A 250 19.86 -1.71 3.98
CA SER A 250 21.24 -1.70 4.47
C SER A 250 21.79 -3.12 4.64
N ILE A 251 23.08 -3.27 4.35
CA ILE A 251 23.81 -4.51 4.60
C ILE A 251 23.78 -4.77 6.10
N ASN A 252 23.43 -5.99 6.49
CA ASN A 252 23.32 -6.36 7.89
C ASN A 252 23.93 -7.74 8.17
N THR A 253 24.49 -7.90 9.36
CA THR A 253 25.06 -9.16 9.84
C THR A 253 24.56 -9.49 11.23
N HIS A 254 24.33 -10.77 11.48
CA HIS A 254 23.78 -11.29 12.71
C HIS A 254 24.86 -12.13 13.40
N GLN A 255 25.25 -11.74 14.61
CA GLN A 255 26.29 -12.42 15.36
C GLN A 255 25.78 -12.83 16.73
N THR A 256 25.78 -14.13 16.99
CA THR A 256 25.47 -14.67 18.32
C THR A 256 26.61 -14.37 19.29
N ASN A 257 26.26 -13.84 20.46
CA ASN A 257 27.18 -13.63 21.58
C ASN A 257 27.10 -14.82 22.54
N ALA A 258 28.08 -15.72 22.48
CA ALA A 258 28.13 -16.96 23.28
C ALA A 258 28.61 -16.76 24.73
N ASN A 259 28.62 -15.54 25.25
CA ASN A 259 29.22 -15.23 26.55
C ASN A 259 28.35 -15.64 27.76
N TRP A 260 27.07 -15.94 27.55
CA TRP A 260 26.14 -16.26 28.64
C TRP A 260 25.46 -17.61 28.41
N THR A 261 25.37 -18.42 29.47
CA THR A 261 24.72 -19.75 29.40
C THR A 261 23.19 -19.67 29.51
N ASN A 262 22.67 -18.60 30.11
CA ASN A 262 21.24 -18.44 30.45
C ASN A 262 20.55 -17.32 29.64
N VAL A 263 21.27 -16.72 28.70
CA VAL A 263 20.79 -15.63 27.86
C VAL A 263 21.28 -15.90 26.44
N HIS A 264 20.35 -15.95 25.48
CA HIS A 264 20.70 -15.99 24.07
C HIS A 264 20.76 -14.55 23.56
N SER A 265 21.95 -14.11 23.13
CA SER A 265 22.19 -12.74 22.69
C SER A 265 22.58 -12.70 21.22
N ILE A 266 21.94 -11.83 20.44
CA ILE A 266 22.29 -11.58 19.03
C ILE A 266 22.53 -10.09 18.80
N ASN A 267 23.71 -9.80 18.27
CA ASN A 267 24.09 -8.49 17.76
C ASN A 267 23.69 -8.38 16.29
N LEU A 268 22.89 -7.36 15.97
CA LEU A 268 22.64 -6.89 14.62
C LEU A 268 23.60 -5.74 14.33
N THR A 269 24.46 -5.93 13.33
CA THR A 269 25.31 -4.85 12.81
C THR A 269 24.76 -4.37 11.48
N LEU A 270 24.49 -3.07 11.38
CA LEU A 270 24.15 -2.37 10.16
C LEU A 270 25.42 -1.74 9.60
N VAL A 271 25.67 -1.94 8.30
CA VAL A 271 26.89 -1.46 7.63
C VAL A 271 26.50 -0.53 6.49
N ASN A 272 27.13 0.64 6.43
CA ASN A 272 26.91 1.67 5.42
C ASN A 272 25.41 1.98 5.26
N VAL A 273 24.81 2.48 6.34
CA VAL A 273 23.35 2.65 6.46
C VAL A 273 22.82 3.61 5.39
N THR A 274 21.74 3.24 4.70
CA THR A 274 21.08 4.07 3.69
C THR A 274 19.93 4.89 4.27
N SER A 275 19.69 6.09 3.72
CA SER A 275 18.53 6.92 4.06
C SER A 275 17.18 6.23 3.77
N GLU A 276 17.15 5.24 2.87
CA GLU A 276 15.93 4.46 2.55
C GLU A 276 15.39 3.65 3.74
N ASP A 277 16.24 3.37 4.74
CA ASP A 277 15.84 2.66 5.96
C ASP A 277 15.38 3.63 7.08
N ASN A 278 15.25 4.93 6.82
CA ASN A 278 14.74 5.87 7.81
C ASN A 278 13.30 5.49 8.22
N GLY A 279 13.05 5.46 9.53
CA GLY A 279 11.77 5.05 10.08
C GLY A 279 11.56 3.53 10.13
N PHE A 280 12.53 2.73 9.71
CA PHE A 280 12.42 1.27 9.77
C PHE A 280 12.33 0.77 11.22
N LEU A 281 11.44 -0.19 11.46
CA LEU A 281 11.23 -0.78 12.78
C LEU A 281 12.02 -2.09 12.92
N LEU A 282 13.23 -2.00 13.49
CA LEU A 282 14.08 -3.17 13.75
C LEU A 282 13.42 -4.01 14.84
N THR A 283 12.91 -5.19 14.48
CA THR A 283 12.16 -6.04 15.41
C THR A 283 12.96 -7.28 15.76
N CYS A 284 13.27 -7.46 17.04
CA CYS A 284 13.83 -8.69 17.57
C CYS A 284 12.72 -9.59 18.11
N ILE A 285 12.91 -10.90 17.95
CA ILE A 285 12.01 -11.94 18.42
C ILE A 285 12.75 -12.91 19.34
N ALA A 286 12.08 -13.40 20.36
CA ALA A 286 12.55 -14.46 21.25
C ALA A 286 11.46 -15.54 21.35
N GLU A 287 11.81 -16.79 21.03
CA GLU A 287 10.87 -17.91 20.87
C GLU A 287 11.28 -19.12 21.70
N ASN A 288 10.35 -19.67 22.46
CA ASN A 288 10.52 -20.97 23.10
C ASN A 288 9.25 -21.83 22.92
N VAL A 289 9.24 -23.03 23.50
CA VAL A 289 8.10 -23.96 23.38
C VAL A 289 6.79 -23.42 24.01
N VAL A 290 6.89 -22.42 24.88
CA VAL A 290 5.74 -21.80 25.57
C VAL A 290 5.14 -20.66 24.75
N GLY A 291 5.96 -19.92 23.99
CA GLY A 291 5.47 -18.85 23.14
C GLY A 291 6.58 -17.94 22.60
N MET A 292 6.18 -16.71 22.26
CA MET A 292 7.00 -15.71 21.59
C MET A 292 6.85 -14.35 22.25
N SER A 293 7.96 -13.65 22.39
CA SER A 293 8.04 -12.24 22.79
C SER A 293 8.79 -11.45 21.73
N ASN A 294 8.46 -10.17 21.57
CA ASN A 294 9.14 -9.30 20.62
C ASN A 294 9.50 -7.95 21.25
N ALA A 295 10.52 -7.31 20.69
CA ALA A 295 10.95 -5.96 21.04
C ALA A 295 11.33 -5.25 19.75
N SER A 296 10.95 -3.99 19.64
CA SER A 296 11.15 -3.20 18.43
C SER A 296 11.89 -1.92 18.73
N VAL A 297 12.78 -1.52 17.81
CA VAL A 297 13.62 -0.33 17.91
C VAL A 297 13.45 0.50 16.64
N LEU A 298 13.07 1.76 16.81
CA LEU A 298 12.92 2.68 15.69
C LEU A 298 14.31 3.13 15.21
N LEU A 299 14.61 2.88 13.92
CA LEU A 299 15.80 3.39 13.25
C LEU A 299 15.50 4.76 12.65
N THR A 300 16.29 5.77 13.01
CA THR A 300 16.29 7.09 12.39
C THR A 300 17.63 7.32 11.70
N VAL A 301 17.59 7.58 10.41
CA VAL A 301 18.76 7.83 9.58
C VAL A 301 18.80 9.31 9.21
N TYR A 302 19.84 10.01 9.64
CA TYR A 302 20.07 11.41 9.27
C TYR A 302 20.94 11.53 8.01
N TYR A 303 20.55 12.43 7.11
CA TYR A 303 21.22 12.64 5.83
C TYR A 303 21.10 14.12 5.35
N PRO A 304 22.06 14.62 4.56
CA PRO A 304 22.04 15.99 4.04
C PRO A 304 20.91 16.18 3.02
N PRO A 305 20.47 17.43 2.78
CA PRO A 305 19.36 17.70 1.87
C PRO A 305 19.69 17.35 0.41
N ARG A 306 18.68 16.90 -0.32
CA ARG A 306 18.72 16.56 -1.75
C ARG A 306 17.52 17.19 -2.45
N ILE A 307 17.76 17.97 -3.51
CA ILE A 307 16.69 18.54 -4.33
C ILE A 307 16.22 17.45 -5.30
N ILE A 308 14.96 17.02 -5.16
CA ILE A 308 14.35 15.97 -5.98
C ILE A 308 13.78 16.57 -7.26
N SER A 309 13.12 17.72 -7.15
CA SER A 309 12.56 18.43 -8.29
C SER A 309 12.73 19.94 -8.13
N LEU A 310 12.95 20.59 -9.27
CA LEU A 310 12.94 22.05 -9.42
C LEU A 310 12.48 22.36 -10.84
N LEU A 311 11.26 22.88 -10.98
CA LEU A 311 10.62 23.09 -12.28
C LEU A 311 10.73 24.53 -12.76
N GLU A 312 10.71 24.72 -14.08
CA GLU A 312 10.52 26.06 -14.68
C GLU A 312 9.15 26.63 -14.29
N PRO A 313 8.97 27.97 -14.29
CA PRO A 313 7.72 28.57 -13.84
C PRO A 313 6.53 28.13 -14.70
N ILE A 314 5.57 27.45 -14.09
CA ILE A 314 4.31 27.05 -14.74
C ILE A 314 3.23 28.06 -14.37
N ARG A 315 2.44 28.50 -15.36
CA ARG A 315 1.31 29.40 -15.14
C ARG A 315 0.05 28.59 -14.82
N HIS A 316 -0.32 28.56 -13.54
CA HIS A 316 -1.65 28.11 -13.12
C HIS A 316 -2.53 29.34 -12.84
N MET A 317 -2.88 29.61 -11.58
CA MET A 317 -3.53 30.87 -11.19
C MET A 317 -2.50 31.99 -10.94
N GLU A 318 -1.39 31.64 -10.29
CA GLU A 318 -0.15 32.44 -10.20
C GLU A 318 0.96 31.69 -10.95
N HIS A 319 2.09 32.34 -11.25
CA HIS A 319 3.25 31.59 -11.75
C HIS A 319 3.95 30.94 -10.55
N CYS A 320 4.21 29.64 -10.63
CA CYS A 320 4.90 28.89 -9.58
C CYS A 320 6.19 28.28 -10.13
N ILE A 321 7.29 28.48 -9.42
CA ILE A 321 8.48 27.62 -9.51
C ILE A 321 8.32 26.54 -8.43
N GLU A 322 7.92 25.34 -8.86
CA GLU A 322 7.68 24.20 -7.98
C GLU A 322 9.00 23.53 -7.60
N PHE A 323 9.12 23.14 -6.33
CA PHE A 323 10.29 22.44 -5.82
C PHE A 323 9.90 21.34 -4.84
N SER A 324 10.74 20.30 -4.79
CA SER A 324 10.69 19.25 -3.78
C SER A 324 12.09 18.96 -3.26
N VAL A 325 12.26 19.00 -1.94
CA VAL A 325 13.54 18.75 -1.27
C VAL A 325 13.35 17.69 -0.20
N HIS A 326 14.19 16.65 -0.24
CA HIS A 326 14.29 15.66 0.83
C HIS A 326 15.42 16.01 1.78
N GLY A 327 15.28 15.71 3.06
CA GLY A 327 16.36 15.82 4.04
C GLY A 327 15.91 15.41 5.44
N ASN A 328 16.79 14.74 6.19
CA ASN A 328 16.55 14.42 7.59
C ASN A 328 17.75 14.83 8.46
N PRO A 329 17.63 15.83 9.36
CA PRO A 329 16.40 16.56 9.66
C PRO A 329 15.91 17.43 8.50
N PRO A 330 14.63 17.86 8.58
CA PRO A 330 14.02 18.67 7.54
C PRO A 330 14.82 19.96 7.29
N PRO A 331 15.14 20.28 6.02
CA PRO A 331 16.03 21.39 5.72
C PRO A 331 15.35 22.75 5.80
N GLN A 332 16.14 23.78 6.12
CA GLN A 332 15.74 25.18 5.93
C GLN A 332 15.96 25.58 4.48
N ILE A 333 14.97 26.25 3.88
CA ILE A 333 14.96 26.61 2.46
C ILE A 333 14.97 28.13 2.32
N HIS A 334 15.82 28.64 1.42
CA HIS A 334 15.82 30.04 0.99
C HIS A 334 16.17 30.15 -0.49
N TRP A 335 15.88 31.32 -1.08
CA TRP A 335 16.06 31.56 -2.51
C TRP A 335 17.08 32.66 -2.79
N LEU A 336 17.78 32.52 -3.91
CA LEU A 336 18.60 33.56 -4.51
C LEU A 336 18.03 33.94 -5.88
N TYR A 337 18.04 35.22 -6.21
CA TYR A 337 17.73 35.74 -7.53
C TYR A 337 19.00 36.38 -8.12
N ASN A 338 19.46 35.85 -9.26
CA ASN A 338 20.70 36.27 -9.92
C ASN A 338 21.91 36.33 -8.97
N GLY A 339 22.00 35.37 -8.04
CA GLY A 339 23.09 35.23 -7.08
C GLY A 339 22.96 36.09 -5.81
N GLN A 340 21.91 36.90 -5.66
CA GLN A 340 21.64 37.67 -4.46
C GLN A 340 20.45 37.09 -3.68
N VAL A 341 20.44 37.25 -2.36
CA VAL A 341 19.34 36.76 -1.52
C VAL A 341 18.01 37.38 -1.97
N LEU A 342 17.07 36.52 -2.38
CA LEU A 342 15.73 36.93 -2.76
C LEU A 342 14.94 37.22 -1.49
N ARG A 343 14.49 38.46 -1.33
CA ARG A 343 13.61 38.86 -0.22
C ARG A 343 12.17 38.62 -0.64
N GLU A 344 11.41 37.99 0.24
CA GLU A 344 9.97 37.82 0.04
C GLU A 344 9.24 39.17 0.09
N THR A 345 8.22 39.30 -0.74
CA THR A 345 7.36 40.47 -0.90
C THR A 345 5.92 40.01 -1.12
N GLU A 346 4.96 40.93 -1.15
CA GLU A 346 3.56 40.61 -1.50
C GLU A 346 3.41 40.00 -2.90
N PHE A 347 4.37 40.26 -3.80
CA PHE A 347 4.36 39.77 -5.19
C PHE A 347 5.19 38.50 -5.40
N ILE A 348 6.11 38.20 -4.48
CA ILE A 348 7.00 37.03 -4.54
C ILE A 348 7.09 36.42 -3.14
N ARG A 349 6.45 35.26 -2.94
CA ARG A 349 6.41 34.59 -1.63
C ARG A 349 6.70 33.11 -1.77
N MET A 350 7.26 32.50 -0.74
CA MET A 350 7.44 31.06 -0.69
C MET A 350 6.24 30.43 0.02
N GLU A 351 5.58 29.47 -0.63
CA GLU A 351 4.68 28.55 0.06
C GLU A 351 5.42 27.22 0.24
N LEU A 352 5.57 26.81 1.50
CA LEU A 352 6.31 25.62 1.91
C LEU A 352 5.41 24.69 2.72
N PHE A 353 5.38 23.43 2.32
CA PHE A 353 4.70 22.34 3.00
C PHE A 353 5.76 21.32 3.40
N GLN A 354 5.86 21.05 4.69
CA GLN A 354 6.85 20.14 5.24
C GLN A 354 6.14 18.96 5.90
N GLU A 355 6.35 17.76 5.35
CA GLU A 355 5.78 16.52 5.85
C GLU A 355 6.90 15.49 6.02
N GLY A 356 7.25 15.23 7.29
CA GLY A 356 8.35 14.31 7.61
C GLY A 356 9.67 14.76 6.98
N GLU A 357 10.21 13.93 6.10
CA GLU A 357 11.51 14.13 5.42
C GLU A 357 11.41 14.96 4.14
N VAL A 358 10.18 15.27 3.70
CA VAL A 358 9.91 15.94 2.42
C VAL A 358 9.47 17.37 2.68
N SER A 359 10.03 18.27 1.89
CA SER A 359 9.72 19.70 1.90
C SER A 359 9.37 20.13 0.47
N ASP A 360 8.07 20.22 0.21
CA ASP A 360 7.49 20.58 -1.08
C ASP A 360 6.98 22.02 -1.05
N GLY A 361 7.01 22.70 -2.18
CA GLY A 361 6.52 24.06 -2.21
C GLY A 361 6.56 24.74 -3.57
N CYS A 362 6.11 25.99 -3.56
CA CYS A 362 6.12 26.88 -4.71
C CYS A 362 6.78 28.20 -4.30
N LEU A 363 7.72 28.69 -5.11
CA LEU A 363 8.01 30.11 -5.15
C LEU A 363 6.99 30.77 -6.08
N LEU A 364 6.04 31.49 -5.47
CA LEU A 364 4.89 32.07 -6.16
C LEU A 364 5.18 33.49 -6.63
N PHE A 365 4.68 33.80 -7.81
CA PHE A 365 4.77 35.10 -8.43
C PHE A 365 3.38 35.60 -8.82
N ASN A 366 2.97 36.69 -8.19
CA ASN A 366 1.71 37.37 -8.50
C ASN A 366 1.95 38.38 -9.64
N HIS A 367 1.37 38.13 -10.82
CA HIS A 367 1.51 38.95 -12.03
C HIS A 367 2.97 39.37 -12.39
N PRO A 368 3.90 38.42 -12.55
CA PRO A 368 5.28 38.74 -12.89
C PRO A 368 5.42 39.40 -14.27
N THR A 369 6.48 40.20 -14.42
CA THR A 369 6.84 40.87 -15.68
C THR A 369 8.19 40.37 -16.21
N HIS A 370 8.61 40.86 -17.37
CA HIS A 370 9.92 40.55 -17.93
C HIS A 370 11.10 40.99 -17.04
N TYR A 371 10.89 41.86 -16.05
CA TYR A 371 11.89 42.26 -15.05
C TYR A 371 12.15 41.18 -14.00
N ASN A 372 11.21 40.26 -13.82
CA ASN A 372 11.37 39.09 -12.95
C ASN A 372 12.11 37.96 -13.67
N ASN A 373 12.39 38.09 -14.97
CA ASN A 373 13.13 37.06 -15.67
C ASN A 373 14.57 36.97 -15.17
N GLY A 374 15.02 35.78 -14.80
CA GLY A 374 16.38 35.56 -14.34
C GLY A 374 16.61 34.17 -13.78
N ASN A 375 17.73 34.00 -13.11
CA ASN A 375 18.14 32.74 -12.51
C ASN A 375 17.68 32.71 -11.05
N TYR A 376 16.79 31.77 -10.73
CA TYR A 376 16.30 31.51 -9.38
C TYR A 376 17.02 30.27 -8.85
N THR A 377 17.73 30.44 -7.73
CA THR A 377 18.48 29.35 -7.09
C THR A 377 17.84 29.02 -5.75
N ILE A 378 17.37 27.79 -5.60
CA ILE A 378 16.95 27.27 -4.30
C ILE A 378 18.19 26.83 -3.53
N VAL A 379 18.24 27.13 -2.23
CA VAL A 379 19.28 26.67 -1.32
C VAL A 379 18.61 26.01 -0.13
N ALA A 380 18.90 24.73 0.07
CA ALA A 380 18.38 23.93 1.17
C ALA A 380 19.52 23.46 2.08
N SER A 381 19.36 23.64 3.39
CA SER A 381 20.42 23.33 4.37
C SER A 381 19.88 22.69 5.64
N ASN A 382 20.58 21.66 6.12
CA ASN A 382 20.46 21.17 7.51
C ASN A 382 21.87 21.09 8.14
N TYR A 383 21.99 20.55 9.35
CA TYR A 383 23.28 20.50 10.04
C TYR A 383 24.30 19.53 9.40
N LEU A 384 23.88 18.67 8.47
CA LEU A 384 24.74 17.71 7.76
C LEU A 384 25.25 18.25 6.44
N GLY A 385 24.60 19.26 5.85
CA GLY A 385 25.06 19.84 4.60
C GLY A 385 24.08 20.82 3.98
N THR A 386 24.51 21.34 2.83
CA THR A 386 23.78 22.32 2.03
C THR A 386 23.81 21.91 0.57
N VAL A 387 22.67 22.03 -0.10
CA VAL A 387 22.52 21.78 -1.54
C VAL A 387 21.87 23.00 -2.19
N ASN A 388 22.21 23.25 -3.46
CA ASN A 388 21.55 24.28 -4.25
C ASN A 388 21.33 23.81 -5.69
N GLN A 389 20.33 24.40 -6.34
CA GLN A 389 20.04 24.17 -7.75
C GLN A 389 19.39 25.42 -8.34
N THR A 390 19.71 25.70 -9.60
CA THR A 390 19.24 26.91 -10.30
C THR A 390 18.30 26.53 -11.43
N VAL A 391 17.22 27.29 -11.56
CA VAL A 391 16.28 27.24 -12.69
C VAL A 391 16.10 28.63 -13.28
N ARG A 392 15.82 28.70 -14.59
CA ARG A 392 15.55 29.97 -15.26
C ARG A 392 14.07 30.30 -15.16
N GLY A 393 13.75 31.35 -14.40
CA GLY A 393 12.42 31.93 -14.38
C GLY A 393 12.21 32.78 -15.62
N HIS A 394 11.37 32.34 -16.56
CA HIS A 394 10.95 33.14 -17.71
C HIS A 394 9.44 33.34 -17.66
N PHE A 395 9.01 34.59 -17.49
CA PHE A 395 7.60 34.94 -17.27
C PHE A 395 6.98 35.66 -18.47
N LEU A 396 7.63 36.72 -18.96
CA LEU A 396 7.18 37.50 -20.12
C LEU A 396 8.36 37.98 -20.97
N GLU A 397 8.14 38.18 -22.27
CA GLU A 397 9.12 38.80 -23.16
C GLU A 397 9.20 40.33 -22.96
N LYS A 398 10.34 40.91 -23.34
CA LYS A 398 10.52 42.37 -23.30
C LYS A 398 9.67 43.02 -24.39
N PRO A 399 8.89 44.08 -24.11
CA PRO A 399 8.02 44.73 -25.09
C PRO A 399 8.74 45.30 -26.31
N PHE A 400 10.03 45.68 -26.17
CA PHE A 400 10.85 46.20 -27.26
C PHE A 400 12.31 45.71 -27.12
N PRO A 401 12.99 45.33 -28.21
CA PRO A 401 14.42 45.06 -28.19
C PRO A 401 15.18 46.34 -27.81
N SER A 402 16.23 46.20 -27.00
CA SER A 402 17.09 47.33 -26.62
C SER A 402 17.61 48.03 -27.88
N PRO A 403 17.53 49.38 -27.99
CA PRO A 403 18.04 50.07 -29.16
C PRO A 403 19.53 49.77 -29.29
N VAL A 404 19.90 49.15 -30.42
CA VAL A 404 21.29 48.96 -30.80
C VAL A 404 21.90 50.36 -30.89
N ALA A 405 22.94 50.63 -30.10
CA ALA A 405 23.69 51.86 -30.21
C ALA A 405 24.33 51.89 -31.61
N VAL A 406 23.70 52.60 -32.54
CA VAL A 406 24.31 52.95 -33.81
C VAL A 406 25.38 53.99 -33.47
N ILE A 407 26.62 53.53 -33.36
CA ILE A 407 27.79 54.41 -33.31
C ILE A 407 27.82 55.13 -34.65
N SER A 408 27.53 56.43 -34.64
CA SER A 408 27.66 57.30 -35.81
C SER A 408 29.13 57.41 -36.21
N GLY A 409 29.53 56.64 -37.22
CA GLY A 409 30.79 56.81 -37.92
C GLY A 409 30.55 57.55 -39.24
N GLU A 410 31.15 58.74 -39.31
CA GLU A 410 31.63 59.52 -40.46
C GLU A 410 30.92 59.45 -41.83
N GLU A 411 30.63 60.64 -42.34
CA GLU A 411 30.28 60.96 -43.72
C GLU A 411 31.29 60.36 -44.71
N ASP A 412 30.80 59.71 -45.77
CA ASP A 412 31.33 60.04 -47.09
C ASP A 412 30.33 59.74 -48.24
N SER A 413 30.02 60.82 -48.94
CA SER A 413 29.78 60.96 -50.38
C SER A 413 29.04 59.89 -51.22
N ALA A 414 27.94 60.37 -51.83
CA ALA A 414 27.61 60.34 -53.27
C ALA A 414 26.23 59.77 -53.64
N SER A 415 25.31 60.67 -54.01
CA SER A 415 24.12 60.39 -54.82
C SER A 415 24.50 60.05 -56.27
N PRO A 416 23.58 59.45 -57.06
CA PRO A 416 22.87 60.31 -58.01
C PRO A 416 21.37 60.01 -58.20
N LEU A 417 20.60 61.11 -58.24
CA LEU A 417 19.40 61.42 -59.04
C LEU A 417 18.63 60.29 -59.74
N HIS A 418 17.31 60.26 -59.49
CA HIS A 418 16.32 60.37 -60.57
C HIS A 418 15.05 61.10 -60.11
N HIS A 419 14.74 62.19 -60.81
CA HIS A 419 13.47 62.92 -60.76
C HIS A 419 12.29 62.02 -61.18
N ILE A 420 11.09 62.29 -60.63
CA ILE A 420 9.91 62.76 -61.39
C ILE A 420 8.85 63.30 -60.40
N ASN A 421 8.36 64.50 -60.75
CA ASN A 421 7.33 65.30 -60.10
C ASN A 421 5.91 64.74 -60.29
N HIS A 422 4.99 65.13 -59.39
CA HIS A 422 3.65 65.71 -59.60
C HIS A 422 2.83 65.44 -58.32
N GLY A 423 2.13 66.35 -57.66
CA GLY A 423 1.81 67.76 -57.90
C GLY A 423 1.03 68.27 -56.67
N ILE A 424 1.17 69.56 -56.41
CA ILE A 424 0.63 70.32 -55.27
C ILE A 424 -0.86 70.62 -55.49
N THR A 425 -1.68 70.52 -54.43
CA THR A 425 -2.76 71.47 -54.14
C THR A 425 -3.03 71.53 -52.63
N THR A 426 -2.59 72.60 -51.98
CA THR A 426 -3.24 73.24 -50.81
C THR A 426 -4.06 74.44 -51.36
N PRO A 427 -5.12 74.96 -50.70
CA PRO A 427 -5.12 75.56 -49.34
C PRO A 427 -6.35 75.10 -48.51
N SER A 428 -6.61 75.43 -47.25
CA SER A 428 -6.35 76.61 -46.43
C SER A 428 -6.64 76.30 -44.95
N SER A 429 -5.96 77.04 -44.09
CA SER A 429 -6.12 77.29 -42.65
C SER A 429 -7.54 77.21 -42.05
N LEU A 430 -7.63 76.63 -40.85
CA LEU A 430 -8.32 77.25 -39.71
C LEU A 430 -7.77 76.69 -38.38
N ASP A 431 -7.28 77.61 -37.55
CA ASP A 431 -6.95 77.44 -36.13
C ASP A 431 -8.13 76.86 -35.33
N ALA A 432 -7.85 75.94 -34.41
CA ALA A 432 -8.47 75.90 -33.08
C ALA A 432 -7.86 74.79 -32.18
N GLY A 433 -7.22 75.22 -31.08
CA GLY A 433 -7.38 74.64 -29.74
C GLY A 433 -6.60 73.37 -29.35
N PRO A 434 -5.89 73.37 -28.20
CA PRO A 434 -5.27 72.16 -27.66
C PRO A 434 -6.35 71.32 -26.98
N ASP A 435 -6.48 70.06 -27.41
CA ASP A 435 -7.17 68.91 -26.77
C ASP A 435 -8.04 68.15 -27.77
N THR A 436 -7.40 67.47 -28.73
CA THR A 436 -7.97 66.30 -29.42
C THR A 436 -6.85 65.39 -29.93
N VAL A 437 -6.77 64.17 -29.38
CA VAL A 437 -5.95 63.09 -29.96
C VAL A 437 -6.81 62.33 -30.96
N VAL A 438 -6.47 62.44 -32.24
CA VAL A 438 -7.07 61.66 -33.32
C VAL A 438 -6.39 60.29 -33.38
N ILE A 439 -7.11 59.22 -33.03
CA ILE A 439 -6.64 57.83 -33.20
C ILE A 439 -6.82 57.44 -34.67
N GLY A 440 -5.74 57.52 -35.45
CA GLY A 440 -5.66 56.93 -36.78
C GLY A 440 -5.35 55.43 -36.68
N MET A 441 -6.35 54.58 -36.93
CA MET A 441 -6.17 53.12 -37.00
C MET A 441 -5.33 52.72 -38.21
N THR A 442 -4.18 52.08 -37.98
CA THR A 442 -3.45 51.31 -39.00
C THR A 442 -3.16 49.88 -38.50
N ARG A 443 -3.97 48.96 -39.07
CA ARG A 443 -3.85 47.50 -39.28
C ARG A 443 -2.92 46.66 -38.37
N ILE A 444 -3.56 45.74 -37.62
CA ILE A 444 -2.97 44.53 -37.05
C ILE A 444 -2.79 43.48 -38.17
N PRO A 445 -1.61 42.85 -38.34
CA PRO A 445 -1.49 41.66 -39.18
C PRO A 445 -2.00 40.43 -38.42
N VAL A 446 -2.96 39.71 -39.04
CA VAL A 446 -3.42 38.39 -38.62
C VAL A 446 -2.39 37.36 -39.12
N ILE A 447 -1.81 36.57 -38.21
CA ILE A 447 -1.06 35.36 -38.59
C ILE A 447 -2.07 34.22 -38.71
N GLU A 448 -2.41 33.86 -39.95
CA GLU A 448 -3.15 32.63 -40.27
C GLU A 448 -2.17 31.45 -40.33
N ASN A 449 -2.45 30.41 -39.55
CA ASN A 449 -1.73 29.15 -39.56
C ASN A 449 -2.44 28.18 -40.54
N PRO A 450 -1.85 27.76 -41.66
CA PRO A 450 -2.58 27.03 -42.70
C PRO A 450 -2.27 25.53 -42.62
N GLN A 451 -3.01 24.78 -41.82
CA GLN A 451 -3.25 23.36 -42.05
C GLN A 451 -4.65 23.00 -41.52
N TYR A 452 -5.47 22.41 -42.40
CA TYR A 452 -6.79 21.81 -42.15
C TYR A 452 -8.03 22.73 -42.22
N PHE A 453 -8.41 23.07 -43.46
CA PHE A 453 -9.83 22.99 -43.86
C PHE A 453 -9.94 22.21 -45.18
N ARG A 454 -10.77 21.17 -45.21
CA ARG A 454 -11.39 20.67 -46.44
C ARG A 454 -12.87 20.40 -46.16
N GLN A 455 -13.69 21.03 -47.02
CA GLN A 455 -15.09 20.73 -47.38
C GLN A 455 -16.09 20.78 -46.21
N GLY A 456 -17.08 21.67 -46.14
CA GLY A 456 -17.84 22.39 -47.17
C GLY A 456 -19.32 22.01 -46.99
N HIS A 457 -20.15 22.93 -46.50
CA HIS A 457 -21.54 23.19 -46.93
C HIS A 457 -22.24 24.24 -46.04
N ASN A 458 -23.04 25.07 -46.73
CA ASN A 458 -23.85 26.21 -46.28
C ASN A 458 -24.83 25.89 -45.14
N CYS A 459 -25.11 26.87 -44.26
CA CYS A 459 -26.43 27.55 -44.17
C CYS A 459 -26.54 28.54 -42.99
N HIS A 460 -27.54 29.43 -43.12
CA HIS A 460 -27.91 30.63 -42.35
C HIS A 460 -27.96 30.55 -40.80
N LYS A 461 -27.71 31.70 -40.16
CA LYS A 461 -28.13 32.11 -38.79
C LYS A 461 -29.67 32.18 -38.65
N PRO A 462 -30.24 32.41 -37.45
CA PRO A 462 -29.79 32.12 -36.08
C PRO A 462 -30.89 31.42 -35.26
N ASP A 463 -30.58 30.50 -34.36
CA ASP A 463 -31.51 30.13 -33.27
C ASP A 463 -30.80 29.54 -32.05
N THR A 464 -31.34 29.92 -30.90
CA THR A 464 -31.05 29.46 -29.54
C THR A 464 -31.06 27.94 -29.40
N CYS A 465 -30.04 27.38 -28.73
CA CYS A 465 -30.13 26.13 -27.97
C CYS A 465 -29.08 26.11 -26.85
N PHE A 466 -29.50 26.49 -25.65
CA PHE A 466 -28.91 25.95 -24.42
C PHE A 466 -29.22 24.45 -24.40
N ARG A 467 -28.19 23.60 -24.31
CA ARG A 467 -28.38 22.20 -23.91
C ARG A 467 -28.01 22.09 -22.43
N GLU A 468 -29.04 21.81 -21.64
CA GLU A 468 -28.97 21.41 -20.24
C GLU A 468 -27.95 20.27 -20.06
N ILE A 469 -26.99 20.46 -19.17
CA ILE A 469 -26.37 19.34 -18.46
C ILE A 469 -27.19 19.18 -17.18
N MET A 470 -28.04 18.17 -17.17
CA MET A 470 -28.74 17.68 -15.99
C MET A 470 -27.71 17.18 -14.97
N LEU A 471 -27.45 17.97 -13.94
CA LEU A 471 -26.87 17.50 -12.68
C LEU A 471 -28.04 17.24 -11.72
N ASN A 472 -28.21 15.96 -11.36
CA ASN A 472 -29.19 15.53 -10.37
C ASN A 472 -28.99 16.29 -9.03
N PRO A 473 -30.04 16.86 -8.42
CA PRO A 473 -29.96 17.43 -7.09
C PRO A 473 -30.02 16.34 -6.01
N ILE A 474 -29.10 16.43 -5.05
CA ILE A 474 -29.18 15.73 -3.76
C ILE A 474 -30.17 16.51 -2.89
N THR A 475 -31.20 15.83 -2.41
CA THR A 475 -32.19 16.37 -1.47
C THR A 475 -31.66 16.28 -0.03
N LEU A 476 -31.63 17.42 0.67
CA LEU A 476 -31.60 17.49 2.14
C LEU A 476 -32.97 17.98 2.63
N PRO A 477 -33.59 17.34 3.62
CA PRO A 477 -34.89 17.74 4.15
C PRO A 477 -34.75 18.91 5.14
N GLY A 478 -35.56 19.95 4.95
CA GLY A 478 -35.84 20.94 5.99
C GLY A 478 -35.28 22.35 5.76
N HIS A 479 -35.81 23.08 4.78
CA HIS A 479 -36.03 24.53 4.94
C HIS A 479 -37.04 25.03 3.90
N SER A 480 -38.05 25.77 4.39
CA SER A 480 -39.16 26.30 3.61
C SER A 480 -38.91 27.74 3.17
N ASN A 481 -38.98 27.96 1.85
CA ASN A 481 -39.19 29.21 1.08
C ASN A 481 -38.04 30.21 0.85
N PRO A 482 -38.09 30.95 -0.30
CA PRO A 482 -36.92 31.48 -1.01
C PRO A 482 -36.82 33.01 -0.95
N LEU A 483 -35.62 33.58 -1.19
CA LEU A 483 -35.46 35.01 -1.50
C LEU A 483 -34.48 35.23 -2.66
N ASN A 484 -34.95 36.08 -3.57
CA ASN A 484 -34.41 36.47 -4.87
C ASN A 484 -33.18 37.40 -4.81
N HIS A 485 -32.44 37.38 -5.92
CA HIS A 485 -31.59 38.42 -6.53
C HIS A 485 -31.48 39.79 -5.82
N HIS A 486 -30.25 40.16 -5.45
CA HIS A 486 -29.42 41.21 -6.06
C HIS A 486 -28.23 41.51 -5.15
N GLY A 487 -27.06 41.77 -5.75
CA GLY A 487 -25.82 42.01 -5.02
C GLY A 487 -25.76 43.35 -4.30
N ILE A 488 -24.74 43.49 -3.44
CA ILE A 488 -23.72 44.57 -3.41
C ILE A 488 -22.81 44.30 -2.20
N TYR A 489 -21.51 44.55 -2.42
CA TYR A 489 -20.40 44.53 -1.47
C TYR A 489 -20.56 45.51 -0.29
N VAL A 490 -19.85 45.30 0.82
CA VAL A 490 -18.75 46.19 1.32
C VAL A 490 -18.03 45.52 2.53
N GLU A 491 -16.73 45.80 2.54
CA GLU A 491 -15.60 45.54 3.44
C GLU A 491 -15.84 45.50 4.96
N ASP A 492 -15.01 44.73 5.67
CA ASP A 492 -14.07 45.35 6.61
C ASP A 492 -12.83 44.46 6.89
N VAL A 493 -11.67 45.06 6.68
CA VAL A 493 -10.32 44.60 7.04
C VAL A 493 -9.98 45.24 8.37
N SER A 494 -9.31 44.53 9.29
CA SER A 494 -8.26 45.10 10.16
C SER A 494 -7.58 44.07 11.06
N VAL A 495 -6.27 44.00 10.92
CA VAL A 495 -5.29 43.33 11.80
C VAL A 495 -4.66 44.40 12.70
N TYR A 496 -4.34 44.09 13.97
CA TYR A 496 -3.03 44.24 14.64
C TYR A 496 -3.06 44.47 16.18
N PHE A 497 -1.95 44.02 16.76
CA PHE A 497 -1.57 43.83 18.16
C PHE A 497 -1.42 45.10 19.03
N SER A 498 -1.55 44.90 20.35
CA SER A 498 -0.55 45.22 21.40
C SER A 498 -1.22 45.71 22.69
N LYS A 499 -0.74 45.23 23.85
CA LYS A 499 -0.94 45.96 25.12
C LYS A 499 0.23 45.71 26.07
N GLY A 500 0.98 46.78 26.31
CA GLY A 500 1.89 46.90 27.42
C GLY A 500 2.30 48.37 27.60
N ARG A 501 1.70 49.05 28.60
CA ARG A 501 2.42 49.92 29.54
C ARG A 501 1.54 50.54 30.63
N HIS A 502 2.21 50.79 31.75
CA HIS A 502 1.83 51.35 33.05
C HIS A 502 1.05 52.68 33.05
N GLY A 503 0.38 52.92 34.20
CA GLY A 503 0.42 54.21 34.90
C GLY A 503 -0.95 54.81 35.21
N PHE A 504 -1.50 54.54 36.38
CA PHE A 504 -1.62 55.47 37.53
C PHE A 504 -2.07 54.70 38.77
#